data_AF-A0A2C9K527-F1
#
_entry.id   AF-A0A2C9K527-F1
#
_cell.length_a   1.000
_cell.length_b   1.000
_cell.length_c   1.000
_cell.angle_alpha   90.00
_cell.angle_beta   90.00
_cell.angle_gamma   90.00
#
_symmetry.space_group_name_H-M   'P 1'
#
loop_
_entity.id
_entity.type
_entity.pdbx_description
1 polymer ?
#
loop_
_entity_poly.entity_id
_entity_poly.type
_entity_poly.pdbx_seq_one_letter_code
_entity_poly.pdbx_strand_id
1 'polypeptide(L)'
;MLFFLFIHHVQVDMYQCSAKCCQDSKASLEDVQRCIDNCSKDVNKAQAYLQNEIEIFQNRLQRCAMSCQDKIRDELPAKPSDRDVEKTRHTLEKCVIQCADKHVELVPALTKKMLETLKNRNF
;
A
#
# COMPACT_ATOMS: atom_id res chain seq x y z
N MET A 1 -5.30 -11.26 2.54
CA MET A 1 -6.21 -11.82 3.57
C MET A 1 -5.78 -11.45 5.00
N LEU A 2 -4.51 -11.60 5.38
CA LEU A 2 -4.05 -11.30 6.75
C LEU A 2 -4.27 -9.85 7.21
N PHE A 3 -3.94 -8.86 6.37
CA PHE A 3 -4.15 -7.44 6.69
C PHE A 3 -5.63 -7.09 6.89
N PHE A 4 -6.50 -7.65 6.04
CA PHE A 4 -7.95 -7.49 6.15
C PHE A 4 -8.47 -8.02 7.49
N LEU A 5 -8.06 -9.23 7.88
CA LEU A 5 -8.44 -9.82 9.16
C LEU A 5 -7.95 -8.98 10.35
N PHE A 6 -6.72 -8.45 10.28
CA PHE A 6 -6.20 -7.55 11.30
C PHE A 6 -7.05 -6.29 11.43
N ILE A 7 -7.34 -5.61 10.32
CA ILE A 7 -8.16 -4.38 10.33
C ILE A 7 -9.57 -4.68 10.88
N HIS A 8 -10.17 -5.79 10.49
CA HIS A 8 -11.47 -6.21 11.02
C HIS A 8 -11.44 -6.40 12.53
N HIS A 9 -10.40 -7.02 13.08
CA HIS A 9 -10.27 -7.16 14.53
C HIS A 9 -10.18 -5.80 15.23
N VAL A 10 -9.34 -4.89 14.72
CA VAL A 10 -9.19 -3.54 15.31
C VAL A 10 -10.49 -2.73 15.18
N GLN A 11 -11.26 -2.92 14.11
CA GLN A 11 -12.59 -2.31 13.97
C GLN A 11 -13.58 -2.80 15.03
N VAL A 12 -13.58 -4.10 15.34
CA VAL A 12 -14.43 -4.63 16.42
C VAL A 12 -14.09 -3.98 17.74
N ASP A 13 -12.80 -3.86 18.08
CA ASP A 13 -12.33 -3.19 19.30
C ASP A 13 -12.79 -1.72 19.33
N MET A 14 -12.69 -1.02 18.20
CA MET A 14 -13.16 0.36 18.05
C MET A 14 -14.66 0.48 18.32
N TYR A 15 -15.50 -0.35 17.70
CA TYR A 15 -16.95 -0.29 17.89
C TYR A 15 -17.35 -0.61 19.33
N GLN A 16 -16.70 -1.58 19.97
CA GLN A 16 -16.92 -1.89 21.38
C GLN A 16 -16.51 -0.73 22.30
N CYS A 17 -15.40 -0.05 22.00
CA CYS A 17 -14.96 1.16 22.69
C CYS A 17 -15.99 2.29 22.53
N SER A 18 -16.43 2.58 21.31
CA SER A 18 -17.43 3.60 21.02
C SER A 18 -18.77 3.32 21.69
N ALA A 19 -19.21 2.06 21.74
CA ALA A 19 -20.43 1.68 22.45
C ALA A 19 -20.36 2.01 23.95
N LYS A 20 -19.20 1.79 24.59
CA LYS A 20 -18.97 2.17 25.99
C LYS A 20 -18.98 3.68 26.18
N CYS A 21 -18.43 4.46 25.25
CA CYS A 21 -18.51 5.93 25.28
C CYS A 21 -19.98 6.40 25.30
N CYS A 22 -20.84 5.80 24.47
CA CYS A 22 -22.26 6.17 24.39
C CYS A 22 -23.10 5.73 25.60
N GLN A 23 -22.61 4.78 26.41
CA GLN A 23 -23.33 4.31 27.60
C GLN A 23 -23.18 5.25 28.80
N ASP A 24 -22.23 6.19 28.77
CA ASP A 24 -22.06 7.17 29.84
C ASP A 24 -23.16 8.24 29.79
N SER A 25 -24.22 8.03 30.58
CA SER A 25 -25.37 8.93 30.64
C SER A 25 -25.07 10.28 31.33
N LYS A 26 -23.88 10.44 31.92
CA LYS A 26 -23.44 11.67 32.59
C LYS A 26 -22.51 12.51 31.73
N ALA A 27 -21.92 11.91 30.69
CA ALA A 27 -21.05 12.61 29.76
C ALA A 27 -21.84 13.59 28.89
N SER A 28 -21.23 14.74 28.58
CA SER A 28 -21.78 15.64 27.58
C SER A 28 -21.65 15.02 26.18
N LEU A 29 -22.42 15.52 25.21
CA LEU A 29 -22.31 15.11 23.81
C LEU A 29 -20.88 15.28 23.27
N GLU A 30 -20.21 16.37 23.64
CA GLU A 30 -18.84 16.67 23.22
C GLU A 30 -17.84 15.66 23.80
N ASP A 31 -18.01 15.27 25.06
CA ASP A 31 -17.15 14.26 25.70
C ASP A 31 -17.32 12.89 25.04
N VAL A 32 -18.56 12.51 24.72
CA VAL A 32 -18.86 11.26 24.00
C VAL A 32 -18.22 11.28 22.61
N GLN A 33 -18.35 12.36 21.85
CA GLN A 33 -17.75 12.46 20.52
C GLN A 33 -16.22 12.36 20.59
N ARG A 34 -15.58 13.09 21.51
CA ARG A 34 -14.13 13.01 21.73
C ARG A 34 -13.68 11.61 22.11
N CYS A 35 -14.47 10.88 22.90
CA CYS A 35 -14.22 9.49 23.25
C CYS A 35 -14.27 8.58 22.02
N ILE A 36 -15.32 8.71 21.18
CA ILE A 36 -15.48 7.96 19.94
C ILE A 36 -14.31 8.24 18.97
N ASP A 37 -13.94 9.51 18.81
CA ASP A 37 -12.81 9.91 17.96
C ASP A 37 -11.52 9.24 18.44
N ASN A 38 -11.29 9.19 19.75
CA ASN A 38 -10.15 8.48 20.34
C ASN A 38 -10.18 6.98 20.05
N CYS A 39 -11.34 6.31 20.14
CA CYS A 39 -11.47 4.89 19.81
C CYS A 39 -11.08 4.61 18.34
N SER A 40 -11.38 5.54 17.41
CA SER A 40 -11.11 5.39 15.98
C SER A 40 -9.66 5.62 15.56
N LYS A 41 -8.82 6.20 16.44
CA LYS A 41 -7.43 6.58 16.09
C LYS A 41 -6.60 5.41 15.59
N ASP A 42 -6.68 4.27 16.26
CA ASP A 42 -5.83 3.12 15.94
C ASP A 42 -6.22 2.47 14.61
N VAL A 43 -7.53 2.34 14.32
CA VAL A 43 -7.96 1.81 13.03
C VAL A 43 -7.59 2.74 11.88
N ASN A 44 -7.78 4.05 12.07
CA ASN A 44 -7.45 5.04 11.04
C ASN A 44 -5.95 5.05 10.73
N LYS A 45 -5.10 5.02 11.76
CA LYS A 45 -3.65 4.95 11.59
C LYS A 45 -3.21 3.65 10.92
N ALA A 46 -3.74 2.50 11.35
CA ALA A 46 -3.41 1.21 10.75
C ALA A 46 -3.80 1.13 9.27
N GLN A 47 -4.99 1.65 8.91
CA GLN A 47 -5.44 1.74 7.52
C GLN A 47 -4.55 2.67 6.69
N ALA A 48 -4.23 3.86 7.21
CA ALA A 48 -3.36 4.82 6.52
C ALA A 48 -1.94 4.26 6.30
N TYR A 49 -1.37 3.59 7.31
CA TYR A 49 -0.08 2.92 7.20
C TYR A 49 -0.06 1.87 6.09
N LEU A 50 -1.06 0.97 6.09
CA LEU A 50 -1.20 -0.06 5.05
C LEU A 50 -1.30 0.54 3.66
N GLN A 51 -2.14 1.56 3.51
CA GLN A 51 -2.35 2.22 2.22
C GLN A 51 -1.05 2.87 1.72
N ASN A 52 -0.33 3.57 2.59
CA ASN A 52 0.94 4.21 2.26
C ASN A 52 2.02 3.20 1.83
N GLU A 53 2.20 2.09 2.54
CA GLU A 53 3.20 1.07 2.17
C GLU A 53 2.89 0.41 0.83
N ILE A 54 1.60 0.16 0.54
CA ILE A 54 1.15 -0.37 -0.75
C ILE A 54 1.39 0.66 -1.86
N GLU A 55 1.04 1.91 -1.63
CA GLU A 55 1.24 3.00 -2.59
C GLU A 55 2.73 3.20 -2.91
N ILE A 56 3.61 3.18 -1.90
CA ILE A 56 5.06 3.25 -2.09
C ILE A 56 5.55 2.09 -2.97
N PHE A 57 5.07 0.86 -2.70
CA PHE A 57 5.45 -0.31 -3.50
C PHE A 57 4.97 -0.20 -4.95
N GLN A 58 3.70 0.19 -5.16
CA GLN A 58 3.13 0.39 -6.50
C GLN A 58 3.87 1.47 -7.28
N ASN A 59 4.17 2.60 -6.64
CA ASN A 59 4.94 3.70 -7.24
C ASN A 59 6.34 3.25 -7.69
N ARG A 60 7.01 2.40 -6.90
CA ARG A 60 8.32 1.84 -7.27
C ARG A 60 8.22 0.90 -8.47
N LEU A 61 7.21 0.04 -8.50
CA LEU A 61 6.95 -0.86 -9.62
C LEU A 61 6.65 -0.06 -10.91
N GLN A 62 5.77 0.94 -10.83
CA GLN A 62 5.42 1.78 -11.98
C GLN A 62 6.64 2.55 -12.50
N ARG A 63 7.44 3.16 -11.62
CA ARG A 63 8.69 3.83 -12.03
C ARG A 63 9.68 2.88 -12.69
N CYS A 64 9.79 1.65 -12.20
CA CYS A 64 10.64 0.64 -12.79
C CYS A 64 10.17 0.26 -14.21
N ALA A 65 8.87 0.08 -14.43
CA ALA A 65 8.32 -0.16 -15.77
C ALA A 65 8.53 1.05 -16.71
N MET A 66 8.34 2.28 -16.22
CA MET A 66 8.63 3.49 -17.00
C MET A 66 10.12 3.58 -17.37
N SER A 67 11.03 3.21 -16.47
CA SER A 67 12.48 3.19 -16.77
C SER A 67 12.84 2.21 -17.89
N CYS A 68 12.05 1.15 -18.11
CA CYS A 68 12.22 0.27 -19.25
C CYS A 68 11.86 0.98 -20.56
N GLN A 69 10.78 1.76 -20.57
CA GLN A 69 10.37 2.54 -21.74
C GLN A 69 11.41 3.61 -22.09
N ASP A 70 11.94 4.31 -21.09
CA ASP A 70 12.96 5.35 -21.28
C ASP A 70 14.23 4.76 -21.91
N LYS A 71 14.74 3.65 -21.39
CA LYS A 71 15.93 2.96 -21.95
C LYS A 71 15.73 2.56 -23.41
N ILE A 72 14.57 2.02 -23.74
CA ILE A 72 14.26 1.63 -25.13
C ILE A 72 14.21 2.84 -26.04
N ARG A 73 13.62 3.94 -25.57
CA ARG A 73 13.56 5.19 -26.33
C ARG A 73 14.95 5.77 -26.59
N ASP A 74 15.85 5.68 -25.62
CA ASP A 74 17.24 6.15 -25.73
C ASP A 74 18.07 5.30 -26.72
N GLU A 75 17.72 4.02 -26.89
CA GLU A 75 18.38 3.12 -27.86
C GLU A 75 17.87 3.29 -29.30
N LEU A 76 16.68 3.87 -29.48
CA LEU A 76 16.08 4.05 -30.80
C LEU A 76 16.75 5.20 -31.58
N PRO A 77 17.01 5.03 -32.89
CA PRO A 77 17.49 6.11 -33.73
C PRO A 77 16.41 7.19 -33.92
N ALA A 78 16.81 8.42 -34.27
CA ALA A 78 15.89 9.56 -34.46
C ALA A 78 14.77 9.31 -35.51
N LYS A 79 14.97 8.35 -36.42
CA LYS A 79 13.96 7.84 -37.35
C LYS A 79 13.96 6.31 -37.30
N PRO A 80 13.17 5.69 -36.40
CA PRO A 80 13.14 4.23 -36.27
C PRO A 80 12.40 3.60 -37.44
N SER A 81 12.91 2.48 -37.95
CA SER A 81 12.20 1.64 -38.91
C SER A 81 11.26 0.66 -38.19
N ASP A 82 10.30 0.07 -38.90
CA ASP A 82 9.41 -0.96 -38.33
C ASP A 82 10.19 -2.14 -37.71
N ARG A 83 11.37 -2.46 -38.29
CA ARG A 83 12.26 -3.50 -37.77
C ARG A 83 12.92 -3.11 -36.44
N ASP A 84 13.24 -1.84 -36.24
CA ASP A 84 13.80 -1.33 -34.99
C ASP A 84 12.74 -1.31 -33.89
N VAL A 85 11.50 -0.95 -34.24
CA VAL A 85 10.35 -0.97 -33.33
C VAL A 85 10.03 -2.41 -32.90
N GLU A 86 9.99 -3.37 -33.82
CA GLU A 86 9.70 -4.76 -33.45
C GLU A 86 10.82 -5.38 -32.59
N LYS A 87 12.09 -5.07 -32.89
CA LYS A 87 13.23 -5.55 -32.09
C LYS A 87 13.17 -5.01 -30.67
N THR A 88 12.79 -3.74 -30.50
CA THR A 88 12.72 -3.10 -29.19
C THR A 88 11.48 -3.51 -28.38
N ARG A 89 10.41 -3.96 -29.03
CA ARG A 89 9.21 -4.52 -28.38
C ARG A 89 9.55 -5.70 -27.48
N HIS A 90 10.30 -6.68 -27.99
CA HIS A 90 10.73 -7.83 -27.19
C HIS A 90 11.66 -7.45 -26.04
N THR A 91 12.54 -6.47 -26.25
CA THR A 91 13.42 -5.96 -25.19
C THR A 91 12.62 -5.27 -24.08
N LEU A 92 11.60 -4.49 -24.44
CA LEU A 92 10.68 -3.85 -23.50
C LEU A 92 9.94 -4.90 -22.66
N GLU A 93 9.33 -5.90 -23.30
CA GLU A 93 8.62 -6.99 -22.62
C GLU A 93 9.53 -7.68 -21.61
N LYS A 94 10.75 -8.05 -22.02
CA LYS A 94 11.72 -8.70 -21.14
C LYS A 94 12.11 -7.81 -19.96
N CYS A 95 12.31 -6.52 -20.18
CA CYS A 95 12.63 -5.57 -19.11
C CYS A 95 11.48 -5.43 -18.10
N VAL A 96 10.24 -5.33 -18.58
CA VAL A 96 9.05 -5.23 -17.71
C VAL A 96 8.84 -6.51 -16.90
N ILE A 97 9.06 -7.69 -17.49
CA ILE A 97 9.02 -8.97 -16.77
C ILE A 97 10.07 -9.00 -15.66
N GLN A 98 11.32 -8.65 -15.96
CA GLN A 98 12.39 -8.59 -14.96
C GLN A 98 12.07 -7.59 -13.84
N CYS A 99 11.44 -6.47 -14.18
CA CYS A 99 10.97 -5.50 -13.22
C CYS A 99 9.92 -6.09 -12.27
N ALA A 100 8.95 -6.82 -12.81
CA ALA A 100 7.92 -7.51 -12.04
C ALA A 100 8.54 -8.59 -11.14
N ASP A 101 9.40 -9.46 -11.67
CA ASP A 101 10.08 -10.53 -10.92
C ASP A 101 10.82 -9.97 -9.71
N LYS A 102 11.63 -8.93 -9.92
CA LYS A 102 12.37 -8.25 -8.86
C LYS A 102 11.45 -7.68 -7.78
N HIS A 103 10.28 -7.16 -8.14
CA HIS A 103 9.34 -6.61 -7.16
C HIS A 103 8.54 -7.70 -6.44
N VAL A 104 8.20 -8.80 -7.12
CA VAL A 104 7.57 -9.99 -6.52
C VAL A 104 8.46 -10.56 -5.42
N GLU A 105 9.78 -10.63 -5.64
CA GLU A 105 10.75 -11.06 -4.62
C GLU A 105 10.75 -10.19 -3.35
N LEU A 106 10.35 -8.91 -3.45
CA LEU A 106 10.28 -7.99 -2.30
C LEU A 106 8.99 -8.14 -1.49
N VAL A 107 7.92 -8.69 -2.08
CA VAL A 107 6.59 -8.78 -1.46
C VAL A 107 6.62 -9.54 -0.12
N PRO A 108 7.30 -10.69 0.02
CA PRO A 108 7.32 -11.42 1.31
C PRO A 108 7.96 -10.59 2.43
N ALA A 109 9.08 -9.92 2.17
CA ALA A 109 9.78 -9.09 3.15
C ALA A 109 8.96 -7.85 3.54
N LEU A 110 8.36 -7.18 2.56
CA LEU A 110 7.45 -6.05 2.79
C LEU A 110 6.25 -6.48 3.64
N THR A 111 5.60 -7.58 3.27
CA THR A 111 4.45 -8.13 4.00
C THR A 111 4.80 -8.45 5.45
N LYS A 112 5.95 -9.10 5.68
CA LYS A 112 6.44 -9.41 7.03
C LYS A 112 6.63 -8.14 7.87
N LYS A 113 7.34 -7.14 7.33
CA LYS A 113 7.57 -5.86 8.00
C LYS A 113 6.26 -5.16 8.36
N MET A 114 5.33 -5.07 7.41
CA MET A 114 4.02 -4.45 7.64
C MET A 114 3.23 -5.16 8.73
N LEU A 115 3.22 -6.50 8.73
CA LEU A 115 2.53 -7.28 9.77
C LEU A 115 3.16 -7.09 11.15
N GLU A 116 4.49 -7.02 11.25
CA GLU A 116 5.19 -6.75 12.50
C GLU A 116 4.86 -5.36 13.05
N THR A 117 4.87 -4.33 12.20
CA THR A 117 4.47 -2.96 12.56
C THR A 117 3.04 -2.91 13.09
N LEU A 118 2.10 -3.56 12.40
CA LEU A 118 0.69 -3.61 12.80
C LEU A 118 0.47 -4.35 14.12
N LYS A 119 1.10 -5.52 14.29
CA LYS A 119 1.01 -6.30 15.54
C LYS A 119 1.52 -5.51 16.75
N ASN A 120 2.60 -4.76 16.56
CA ASN A 120 3.20 -3.96 17.63
C ASN A 120 2.52 -2.59 17.80
N ARG A 121 1.53 -2.25 16.96
CA ARG A 121 0.89 -0.93 16.90
C ARG A 121 1.89 0.23 16.74
N ASN A 122 2.99 -0.01 16.01
CA ASN A 122 4.08 0.95 15.77
C ASN A 122 3.92 1.70 14.43
N PHE A 123 2.71 2.12 14.11
CA PHE A 123 2.36 2.84 12.88
C PHE A 123 2.25 4.37 13.09
#